data_AF-A0A2V1C8P4-F1
#
_entry.id   AF-A0A2V1C8P4-F1
#
_cell.length_a   1.000
_cell.length_b   1.000
_cell.length_c   1.000
_cell.angle_alpha   90.00
_cell.angle_beta   90.00
_cell.angle_gamma   90.00
#
_symmetry.space_group_name_H-M   'P 1'
#
loop_
_entity.id
_entity.type
_entity.pdbx_description
1 polymer ?
#
loop_
_entity_poly.entity_id
_entity_poly.type
_entity_poly.pdbx_seq_one_letter_code
_entity_poly.pdbx_strand_id
1 'polypeptide(L)'
;MYLIPQHASNTRQSRIRRVKCDESKPFCTRCTSTGRQCEGYAPAVAVTSKPVRRGLVPLLPSPAAIDPKKGPKDTCPISIMPNPSVDLGGSYSERRSFHYFRTRHMSDSPGNFEPYFWESIVLQFSHRYPTVKQSLIALSAIYEEYERNATSENPGVVQYSDVTIQQYNRAVRELVKYLAAGEQNATVALISCLIFVWIEFLQGDLKTGIRHLESGLKILSSHTSSHPTRLLQDTSDINASLDRSFSRLQIQAEIHGGMPADFRTLARTNPENSPPIPTSFANIFEAREWMDSELTAGIKFLHGLQNLSGDVEVDFRTVEATRLWHLQRFKEWSEATERMTAESVPLEGHPYSSGALYLQLYYTCEVIIFNTVTRTSEMEYDNHLPDFERLCSISERIIKSARSSTQMLSFDMCIIPPLFFLVLKCRDIRLRRRAIALLEQAPYQEGMWRRDNILTWCKWKMETEERGRGDVPETEPLPESARISSTGQYLGDPGAVGEGNDKQQYRVSWNTSVEWYSRAVLFMKEADSF
;
A
#
# COMPACT_ATOMS: atom_id res chain seq x y z
N MET A 1 -41.37 -6.24 -22.09
CA MET A 1 -40.36 -7.10 -22.74
C MET A 1 -39.26 -6.18 -23.26
N TYR A 2 -38.01 -6.48 -22.89
CA TYR A 2 -36.68 -5.87 -23.19
C TYR A 2 -36.50 -5.11 -24.54
N LEU A 3 -35.52 -4.22 -24.81
CA LEU A 3 -34.45 -3.50 -24.05
C LEU A 3 -33.84 -2.36 -24.96
N ILE A 4 -32.89 -1.57 -24.44
CA ILE A 4 -32.17 -0.41 -25.05
C ILE A 4 -30.66 -0.57 -24.70
N PRO A 5 -29.60 -0.17 -25.47
CA PRO A 5 -29.42 0.92 -26.47
C PRO A 5 -29.16 0.40 -27.93
N GLN A 6 -28.78 1.14 -28.98
CA GLN A 6 -28.18 2.48 -29.24
C GLN A 6 -26.65 2.67 -29.09
N HIS A 7 -25.85 2.04 -29.96
CA HIS A 7 -24.63 2.66 -30.51
C HIS A 7 -24.95 3.26 -31.89
N ALA A 8 -24.92 4.59 -32.01
CA ALA A 8 -25.20 5.29 -33.28
C ALA A 8 -24.45 6.63 -33.39
N SER A 9 -23.13 6.57 -33.50
CA SER A 9 -22.27 7.73 -33.80
C SER A 9 -22.29 8.09 -35.29
N ASN A 10 -23.39 8.65 -35.80
CA ASN A 10 -23.32 9.58 -36.94
C ASN A 10 -24.57 10.47 -37.11
N THR A 11 -24.48 11.70 -36.58
CA THR A 11 -25.53 12.72 -36.65
C THR A 11 -25.51 13.51 -37.97
N ARG A 12 -25.87 12.87 -39.10
CA ARG A 12 -26.21 13.63 -40.33
C ARG A 12 -27.08 12.94 -41.40
N GLN A 13 -27.90 11.93 -41.10
CA GLN A 13 -28.86 11.38 -42.09
C GLN A 13 -30.23 10.88 -41.56
N SER A 14 -30.57 11.16 -40.29
CA SER A 14 -31.73 10.60 -39.59
C SER A 14 -33.09 11.32 -39.82
N ARG A 15 -33.36 11.85 -41.03
CA ARG A 15 -34.65 12.54 -41.32
C ARG A 15 -35.39 12.19 -42.62
N ILE A 16 -34.87 11.30 -43.48
CA ILE A 16 -35.51 10.99 -44.78
C ILE A 16 -35.92 9.51 -44.95
N ARG A 17 -35.44 8.57 -44.10
CA ARG A 17 -35.66 7.12 -44.31
C ARG A 17 -36.25 6.46 -43.06
N ARG A 18 -37.52 6.02 -43.13
CA ARG A 18 -38.25 5.31 -42.05
C ARG A 18 -37.99 3.80 -41.98
N VAL A 19 -37.03 3.26 -42.73
CA VAL A 19 -36.73 1.82 -42.84
C VAL A 19 -35.21 1.61 -42.76
N LYS A 20 -34.79 0.59 -42.00
CA LYS A 20 -33.37 0.23 -41.78
C LYS A 20 -32.73 -0.34 -43.06
N CYS A 21 -31.46 -0.03 -43.27
CA CYS A 21 -30.64 -0.57 -44.37
C CYS A 21 -30.35 -2.07 -44.16
N ASP A 22 -30.14 -2.80 -45.25
CA ASP A 22 -29.75 -4.21 -45.28
C ASP A 22 -28.25 -4.44 -45.59
N GLU A 23 -27.48 -3.35 -45.73
CA GLU A 23 -26.00 -3.31 -45.77
C GLU A 23 -25.31 -4.12 -46.88
N SER A 24 -26.07 -4.63 -47.85
CA SER A 24 -25.54 -5.30 -49.05
C SER A 24 -24.76 -4.34 -49.96
N LYS A 25 -23.63 -4.82 -50.50
CA LYS A 25 -22.68 -4.05 -51.32
C LYS A 25 -22.72 -4.55 -52.78
N PRO A 26 -22.53 -3.67 -53.79
CA PRO A 26 -22.16 -2.25 -53.70
C PRO A 26 -23.32 -1.30 -53.33
N PHE A 27 -24.58 -1.73 -53.48
CA PHE A 27 -25.77 -0.93 -53.18
C PHE A 27 -26.81 -1.75 -52.42
N CYS A 28 -27.52 -1.11 -51.49
CA CYS A 28 -28.51 -1.77 -50.64
C CYS A 28 -29.67 -2.35 -51.45
N THR A 29 -30.03 -3.60 -51.19
CA THR A 29 -31.05 -4.33 -51.97
C THR A 29 -32.45 -3.72 -51.83
N ARG A 30 -32.77 -3.11 -50.68
CA ARG A 30 -34.02 -2.33 -50.49
C ARG A 30 -34.05 -1.00 -51.26
N CYS A 31 -32.88 -0.44 -51.56
CA CYS A 31 -32.74 0.78 -52.33
C CYS A 31 -33.04 0.47 -53.80
N THR A 32 -32.35 -0.52 -54.37
CA THR A 32 -32.45 -0.92 -55.78
C THR A 32 -33.82 -1.51 -56.11
N SER A 33 -34.37 -2.40 -55.28
CA SER A 33 -35.70 -3.02 -55.51
C SER A 33 -36.87 -2.03 -55.48
N THR A 34 -36.70 -0.84 -54.88
CA THR A 34 -37.74 0.21 -54.89
C THR A 34 -37.46 1.33 -55.89
N GLY A 35 -36.52 1.13 -56.82
CA GLY A 35 -36.15 2.11 -57.84
C GLY A 35 -35.49 3.39 -57.29
N ARG A 36 -35.01 3.37 -56.04
CA ARG A 36 -34.40 4.53 -55.38
C ARG A 36 -32.88 4.48 -55.52
N GLN A 37 -32.27 5.62 -55.86
CA GLN A 37 -30.82 5.73 -55.91
C GLN A 37 -30.20 5.46 -54.53
N CYS A 38 -29.34 4.45 -54.45
CA CYS A 38 -28.53 4.19 -53.27
C CYS A 38 -27.33 5.15 -53.29
N GLU A 39 -27.07 5.85 -52.19
CA GLU A 39 -25.94 6.79 -52.07
C GLU A 39 -24.58 6.06 -51.92
N GLY A 40 -24.60 4.73 -51.88
CA GLY A 40 -23.41 3.89 -51.75
C GLY A 40 -22.81 3.86 -50.34
N TYR A 41 -21.63 3.27 -50.23
CA TYR A 41 -20.82 3.24 -49.02
C TYR A 41 -19.57 4.09 -49.25
N ALA A 42 -19.12 4.83 -48.24
CA ALA A 42 -17.88 5.59 -48.35
C ALA A 42 -16.70 4.66 -48.69
N PRO A 43 -15.84 5.02 -49.65
CA PRO A 43 -14.68 4.19 -49.99
C PRO A 43 -13.74 4.07 -48.79
N ALA A 44 -13.17 2.88 -48.59
CA ALA A 44 -12.22 2.66 -47.51
C ALA A 44 -10.98 3.55 -47.72
N VAL A 45 -10.73 4.46 -46.78
CA VAL A 45 -9.51 5.28 -46.79
C VAL A 45 -8.32 4.34 -46.64
N ALA A 46 -7.49 4.26 -47.67
CA ALA A 46 -6.24 3.52 -47.62
C ALA A 46 -5.30 4.16 -46.59
N VAL A 47 -5.25 3.59 -45.39
CA VAL A 47 -4.30 4.01 -44.35
C VAL A 47 -2.90 3.62 -44.82
N THR A 48 -2.20 4.58 -45.42
CA THR A 48 -0.76 4.44 -45.66
C THR A 48 -0.05 4.45 -44.30
N SER A 49 0.30 3.27 -43.82
CA SER A 49 1.03 3.05 -42.58
C SER A 49 2.46 3.58 -42.70
N LYS A 50 2.65 4.88 -42.43
CA LYS A 50 3.95 5.36 -41.94
C LYS A 50 4.25 4.57 -40.66
N PRO A 51 5.47 4.04 -40.48
CA PRO A 51 5.80 3.30 -39.26
C PRO A 51 5.66 4.25 -38.07
N VAL A 52 4.69 3.96 -37.21
CA VAL A 52 4.54 4.66 -35.93
C VAL A 52 5.73 4.27 -35.08
N ARG A 53 6.75 5.14 -35.04
CA ARG A 53 7.71 5.12 -33.93
C ARG A 53 6.89 5.37 -32.67
N ARG A 54 6.65 4.32 -31.87
CA ARG A 54 6.17 4.50 -30.50
C ARG A 54 7.19 5.41 -29.81
N GLY A 55 6.78 6.63 -29.48
CA GLY A 55 7.59 7.51 -28.65
C GLY A 55 7.64 6.93 -27.24
N LEU A 56 8.81 6.97 -26.62
CA LEU A 56 8.95 6.58 -25.21
C LEU A 56 8.05 7.49 -24.35
N VAL A 57 7.32 6.89 -23.43
CA VAL A 57 6.40 7.60 -22.52
C VAL A 57 7.13 7.92 -21.21
N PRO A 58 6.80 9.01 -20.49
CA PRO A 58 7.34 9.20 -19.14
C PRO A 58 6.84 8.12 -18.17
N LEU A 59 7.73 7.56 -17.33
CA LEU A 59 7.37 6.59 -16.28
C LEU A 59 6.30 7.09 -15.29
N LEU A 60 6.18 8.41 -15.18
CA LEU A 60 5.33 9.13 -14.25
C LEU A 60 4.34 9.98 -15.05
N PRO A 61 3.06 10.06 -14.65
CA PRO A 61 2.13 10.99 -15.24
C PRO A 61 2.68 12.41 -15.10
N SER A 62 2.79 13.15 -16.21
CA SER A 62 3.12 14.58 -16.14
C SER A 62 2.04 15.26 -15.30
N PRO A 63 2.39 16.07 -14.28
CA PRO A 63 1.44 17.06 -13.78
C PRO A 63 0.98 17.88 -15.00
N ALA A 64 -0.33 18.14 -15.08
CA ALA A 64 -0.95 18.74 -16.27
C ALA A 64 -0.21 20.03 -16.63
N ALA A 65 0.52 20.01 -17.74
CA ALA A 65 1.45 21.07 -18.08
C ALA A 65 0.67 22.38 -18.30
N ILE A 66 0.85 23.33 -17.38
CA ILE A 66 0.47 24.72 -17.61
C ILE A 66 1.35 25.20 -18.77
N ASP A 67 0.77 25.21 -19.99
CA ASP A 67 1.46 25.61 -21.21
C ASP A 67 2.06 27.01 -21.04
N PRO A 68 3.40 27.16 -20.99
CA PRO A 68 4.05 28.45 -20.77
C PRO A 68 3.73 29.48 -21.86
N LYS A 69 3.15 29.05 -22.99
CA LYS A 69 2.79 29.89 -24.14
C LYS A 69 1.35 30.41 -24.11
N LYS A 70 0.58 30.11 -23.06
CA LYS A 70 -0.77 30.69 -22.81
C LYS A 70 -0.87 31.32 -21.41
N GLY A 71 -0.03 32.33 -21.16
CA GLY A 71 -0.22 33.21 -20.00
C GLY A 71 -1.57 33.96 -20.08
N PRO A 72 -2.31 34.12 -18.96
CA PRO A 72 -3.46 35.01 -18.90
C PRO A 72 -3.00 36.47 -19.08
N LYS A 73 -3.73 37.26 -19.87
CA LYS A 73 -3.29 38.60 -20.32
C LYS A 73 -3.52 39.73 -19.31
N ASP A 74 -4.03 39.43 -18.12
CA ASP A 74 -4.37 40.43 -17.11
C ASP A 74 -3.43 40.35 -15.90
N THR A 75 -2.31 41.06 -15.99
CA THR A 75 -1.37 41.22 -14.87
C THR A 75 -1.89 42.23 -13.86
N CYS A 76 -2.56 41.75 -12.81
CA CYS A 76 -2.61 42.50 -11.55
C CYS A 76 -1.20 42.60 -10.94
N PRO A 77 -0.80 43.74 -10.34
CA PRO A 77 0.50 43.84 -9.68
C PRO A 77 0.59 42.85 -8.51
N ILE A 78 1.69 42.11 -8.43
CA ILE A 78 1.95 41.19 -7.32
C ILE A 78 2.15 42.01 -6.05
N SER A 79 1.10 42.09 -5.23
CA SER A 79 1.24 42.49 -3.83
C SER A 79 2.04 41.40 -3.12
N ILE A 80 3.14 41.78 -2.46
CA ILE A 80 3.91 40.88 -1.60
C ILE A 80 3.04 40.57 -0.37
N MET A 81 2.27 39.48 -0.44
CA MET A 81 1.42 39.08 0.67
C MET A 81 2.27 38.63 1.86
N PRO A 82 1.94 39.04 3.09
CA PRO A 82 2.59 38.51 4.29
C PRO A 82 2.39 36.99 4.40
N ASN A 83 3.43 36.30 4.89
CA ASN A 83 3.54 34.87 5.19
C ASN A 83 2.19 34.08 5.26
N PRO A 84 1.98 33.02 4.42
CA PRO A 84 0.69 32.33 4.28
C PRO A 84 0.26 31.43 5.47
N SER A 85 0.74 31.70 6.69
CA SER A 85 0.21 31.16 7.95
C SER A 85 -0.78 32.10 8.65
N VAL A 86 -0.93 33.34 8.17
CA VAL A 86 -1.84 34.35 8.76
C VAL A 86 -3.30 34.08 8.42
N ASP A 87 -3.60 33.44 7.27
CA ASP A 87 -4.96 33.21 6.76
C ASP A 87 -5.78 32.16 7.53
N LEU A 88 -5.15 31.40 8.42
CA LEU A 88 -5.84 30.43 9.28
C LEU A 88 -6.07 31.02 10.67
N GLY A 89 -7.31 31.49 10.90
CA GLY A 89 -7.73 31.99 12.21
C GLY A 89 -7.54 30.95 13.33
N GLY A 90 -7.03 31.38 14.48
CA GLY A 90 -6.66 30.51 15.60
C GLY A 90 -5.60 31.16 16.49
N SER A 91 -5.18 30.48 17.55
CA SER A 91 -4.07 30.89 18.41
C SER A 91 -2.73 30.93 17.64
N TYR A 92 -1.69 31.49 18.29
CA TYR A 92 -0.33 31.39 17.77
C TYR A 92 0.17 29.94 17.67
N SER A 93 -0.14 29.09 18.67
CA SER A 93 0.23 27.68 18.65
C SER A 93 -0.46 26.90 17.51
N GLU A 94 -1.76 27.13 17.28
CA GLU A 94 -2.50 26.54 16.15
C GLU A 94 -1.86 26.89 14.80
N ARG A 95 -1.49 28.18 14.61
CA ARG A 95 -0.84 28.64 13.37
C ARG A 95 0.59 28.11 13.21
N ARG A 96 1.35 27.97 14.31
CA ARG A 96 2.67 27.32 14.32
C ARG A 96 2.57 25.86 13.88
N SER A 97 1.72 25.06 14.51
CA SER A 97 1.58 23.63 14.18
C SER A 97 1.12 23.46 12.73
N PHE A 98 0.15 24.26 12.26
CA PHE A 98 -0.25 24.21 10.85
C PHE A 98 0.89 24.55 9.88
N HIS A 99 1.73 25.54 10.23
CA HIS A 99 2.91 25.88 9.45
C HIS A 99 3.96 24.77 9.47
N TYR A 100 4.20 24.13 10.62
CA TYR A 100 5.14 23.01 10.79
C TYR A 100 4.82 21.88 9.80
N PHE A 101 3.57 21.43 9.75
CA PHE A 101 3.11 20.43 8.78
C PHE A 101 3.42 20.85 7.33
N ARG A 102 3.11 22.09 6.95
CA ARG A 102 3.36 22.61 5.60
C ARG A 102 4.84 22.77 5.25
N THR A 103 5.72 22.96 6.22
CA THR A 103 7.17 23.00 6.01
C THR A 103 7.80 21.61 5.95
N ARG A 104 7.04 20.55 6.28
CA ARG A 104 7.47 19.17 6.09
C ARG A 104 7.09 18.71 4.69
N HIS A 105 8.09 18.43 3.85
CA HIS A 105 7.86 17.79 2.56
C HIS A 105 7.54 16.30 2.78
N MET A 106 6.25 16.02 2.98
CA MET A 106 5.73 14.66 3.23
C MET A 106 5.79 13.76 1.98
N SER A 107 6.35 14.24 0.86
CA SER A 107 6.43 13.61 -0.46
C SER A 107 7.82 13.10 -0.85
N ASP A 108 8.89 13.53 -0.17
CA ASP A 108 10.29 13.24 -0.57
C ASP A 108 10.82 11.84 -0.17
N SER A 109 9.99 10.94 0.39
CA SER A 109 10.42 9.57 0.69
C SER A 109 10.55 8.74 -0.57
N PRO A 110 11.59 7.88 -0.63
CA PRO A 110 11.65 6.82 -1.60
C PRO A 110 10.40 5.91 -1.57
N GLY A 111 9.59 5.99 -2.62
CA GLY A 111 8.44 5.11 -2.82
C GLY A 111 7.13 5.56 -2.17
N ASN A 112 6.95 6.85 -1.87
CA ASN A 112 5.63 7.39 -1.51
C ASN A 112 4.70 7.43 -2.73
N PHE A 113 3.54 6.77 -2.62
CA PHE A 113 2.51 6.79 -3.67
C PHE A 113 1.29 7.70 -3.38
N GLU A 114 1.20 8.39 -2.21
CA GLU A 114 0.13 9.38 -1.90
C GLU A 114 0.65 10.79 -1.49
N PRO A 115 1.49 11.45 -2.31
CA PRO A 115 1.82 12.87 -2.10
C PRO A 115 0.57 13.77 -2.18
N TYR A 116 -0.35 13.46 -3.10
CA TYR A 116 -1.55 14.25 -3.39
C TYR A 116 -2.50 14.33 -2.18
N PHE A 117 -2.62 13.26 -1.40
CA PHE A 117 -3.44 13.26 -0.18
C PHE A 117 -2.97 14.32 0.82
N TRP A 118 -1.68 14.30 1.17
CA TRP A 118 -1.13 15.21 2.18
C TRP A 118 -0.94 16.64 1.67
N GLU A 119 -0.40 16.81 0.47
CA GLU A 119 0.00 18.13 -0.05
C GLU A 119 -1.16 18.91 -0.68
N SER A 120 -2.22 18.23 -1.14
CA SER A 120 -3.38 18.87 -1.77
C SER A 120 -4.67 18.64 -1.00
N ILE A 121 -5.11 17.40 -0.81
CA ILE A 121 -6.44 17.11 -0.26
C ILE A 121 -6.56 17.61 1.19
N VAL A 122 -5.64 17.19 2.06
CA VAL A 122 -5.66 17.54 3.49
C VAL A 122 -5.54 19.06 3.70
N LEU A 123 -4.65 19.73 2.96
CA LEU A 123 -4.52 21.19 3.04
C LEU A 123 -5.79 21.91 2.55
N GLN A 124 -6.33 21.58 1.38
CA GLN A 124 -7.54 22.23 0.86
C GLN A 124 -8.74 22.04 1.79
N PHE A 125 -8.95 20.82 2.30
CA PHE A 125 -10.04 20.53 3.23
C PHE A 125 -9.85 21.22 4.58
N SER A 126 -8.62 21.41 5.06
CA SER A 126 -8.34 22.16 6.29
C SER A 126 -8.71 23.66 6.20
N HIS A 127 -8.67 24.27 5.01
CA HIS A 127 -9.16 25.63 4.82
C HIS A 127 -10.70 25.72 4.79
N ARG A 128 -11.40 24.62 4.43
CA ARG A 128 -12.85 24.60 4.27
C ARG A 128 -13.62 24.04 5.49
N TYR A 129 -13.05 23.06 6.20
CA TYR A 129 -13.73 22.29 7.24
C TYR A 129 -13.02 22.39 8.59
N PRO A 130 -13.66 22.98 9.63
CA PRO A 130 -13.05 23.13 10.96
C PRO A 130 -12.57 21.82 11.59
N THR A 131 -13.29 20.71 11.38
CA THR A 131 -12.87 19.38 11.86
C THR A 131 -11.53 18.97 11.27
N VAL A 132 -11.35 19.00 9.94
CA VAL A 132 -10.09 18.62 9.27
C VAL A 132 -8.94 19.52 9.70
N LYS A 133 -9.21 20.83 9.84
CA LYS A 133 -8.23 21.80 10.35
C LYS A 133 -7.71 21.44 11.74
N GLN A 134 -8.61 21.14 12.68
CA GLN A 134 -8.25 20.85 14.06
C GLN A 134 -7.56 19.49 14.16
N SER A 135 -8.02 18.49 13.40
CA SER A 135 -7.32 17.20 13.28
C SER A 135 -5.89 17.37 12.73
N LEU A 136 -5.68 18.20 11.71
CA LEU A 136 -4.35 18.45 11.15
C LEU A 136 -3.43 19.20 12.13
N ILE A 137 -3.97 20.18 12.87
CA ILE A 137 -3.23 20.88 13.93
C ILE A 137 -2.80 19.89 15.03
N ALA A 138 -3.70 19.01 15.48
CA ALA A 138 -3.40 17.98 16.46
C ALA A 138 -2.33 16.99 15.96
N LEU A 139 -2.50 16.47 14.74
CA LEU A 139 -1.52 15.60 14.09
C LEU A 139 -0.14 16.28 14.03
N SER A 140 -0.08 17.54 13.60
CA SER A 140 1.20 18.23 13.49
C SER A 140 1.86 18.54 14.83
N ALA A 141 1.08 18.78 15.89
CA ALA A 141 1.63 19.01 17.23
C ALA A 141 2.22 17.72 17.81
N ILE A 142 1.48 16.61 17.69
CA ILE A 142 1.95 15.25 18.05
C ILE A 142 3.21 14.91 17.25
N TYR A 143 3.19 15.15 15.94
CA TYR A 143 4.30 14.83 15.05
C TYR A 143 5.56 15.68 15.30
N GLU A 144 5.43 16.97 15.63
CA GLU A 144 6.56 17.83 16.02
C GLU A 144 7.24 17.35 17.32
N GLU A 145 6.48 16.80 18.27
CA GLU A 145 7.02 16.24 19.51
C GLU A 145 7.61 14.83 19.32
N TYR A 146 6.96 14.00 18.50
CA TYR A 146 7.43 12.67 18.11
C TYR A 146 8.78 12.75 17.39
N GLU A 147 8.90 13.61 16.38
CA GLU A 147 10.15 13.77 15.61
C GLU A 147 11.30 14.19 16.52
N ARG A 148 11.05 15.13 17.44
CA ARG A 148 12.04 15.58 18.42
C ARG A 148 12.52 14.46 19.33
N ASN A 149 11.61 13.62 19.81
CA ASN A 149 11.95 12.45 20.63
C ASN A 149 12.75 11.41 19.82
N ALA A 150 12.34 11.12 18.59
CA ALA A 150 13.01 10.15 17.74
C ALA A 150 14.38 10.62 17.20
N THR A 151 14.77 11.88 17.42
CA THR A 151 16.14 12.40 17.26
C THR A 151 16.97 12.44 18.57
N SER A 152 16.39 12.01 19.70
CA SER A 152 17.06 11.92 21.00
C SER A 152 18.09 10.78 21.02
N GLU A 153 19.15 10.94 21.82
CA GLU A 153 20.14 9.88 22.08
C GLU A 153 19.52 8.65 22.78
N ASN A 154 18.42 8.86 23.53
CA ASN A 154 17.59 7.81 24.11
C ASN A 154 16.13 8.03 23.68
N PRO A 155 15.66 7.39 22.59
CA PRO A 155 14.25 7.43 22.19
C PRO A 155 13.42 6.56 23.13
N GLY A 156 12.71 7.20 24.06
CA GLY A 156 11.81 6.55 25.02
C GLY A 156 10.34 6.65 24.63
N VAL A 157 9.45 6.30 25.55
CA VAL A 157 8.01 6.59 25.40
C VAL A 157 7.81 8.10 25.22
N VAL A 158 7.12 8.51 24.16
CA VAL A 158 6.89 9.93 23.87
C VAL A 158 5.89 10.50 24.86
N GLN A 159 6.37 11.34 25.78
CA GLN A 159 5.52 12.12 26.68
C GLN A 159 5.08 13.41 25.97
N TYR A 160 3.82 13.44 25.55
CA TYR A 160 3.24 14.60 24.87
C TYR A 160 2.89 15.73 25.84
N SER A 161 3.15 16.97 25.44
CA SER A 161 2.85 18.14 26.26
C SER A 161 1.34 18.36 26.46
N ASP A 162 0.97 19.02 27.58
CA ASP A 162 -0.43 19.41 27.85
C ASP A 162 -1.06 20.19 26.69
N VAL A 163 -0.26 21.03 25.99
CA VAL A 163 -0.72 21.81 24.83
C VAL A 163 -1.10 20.89 23.68
N THR A 164 -0.26 19.89 23.39
CA THR A 164 -0.50 18.89 22.34
C THR A 164 -1.70 18.00 22.67
N ILE A 165 -1.82 17.55 23.92
CA ILE A 165 -2.99 16.80 24.42
C ILE A 165 -4.27 17.65 24.33
N GLN A 166 -4.20 18.96 24.61
CA GLN A 166 -5.35 19.86 24.45
C GLN A 166 -5.78 20.03 22.99
N GLN A 167 -4.84 20.08 22.04
CA GLN A 167 -5.16 20.13 20.61
C GLN A 167 -5.81 18.82 20.13
N TYR A 168 -5.28 17.66 20.53
CA TYR A 168 -5.90 16.36 20.26
C TYR A 168 -7.34 16.28 20.78
N ASN A 169 -7.54 16.58 22.06
CA ASN A 169 -8.87 16.58 22.67
C ASN A 169 -9.82 17.59 22.00
N ARG A 170 -9.30 18.69 21.44
CA ARG A 170 -10.10 19.66 20.66
C ARG A 170 -10.47 19.10 19.29
N ALA A 171 -9.55 18.44 18.59
CA ALA A 171 -9.85 17.76 17.32
C ALA A 171 -10.95 16.69 17.50
N VAL A 172 -10.87 15.86 18.54
CA VAL A 172 -11.90 14.87 18.86
C VAL A 172 -13.27 15.53 19.08
N ARG A 173 -13.32 16.62 19.87
CA ARG A 173 -14.58 17.37 20.09
C ARG A 173 -15.16 17.97 18.80
N GLU A 174 -14.32 18.51 17.91
CA GLU A 174 -14.79 19.07 16.65
C GLU A 174 -15.25 17.99 15.66
N LEU A 175 -14.60 16.82 15.64
CA LEU A 175 -15.08 15.67 14.86
C LEU A 175 -16.42 15.16 15.39
N VAL A 176 -16.60 15.04 16.70
CA VAL A 176 -17.88 14.62 17.31
C VAL A 176 -19.00 15.62 16.99
N LYS A 177 -18.73 16.94 17.10
CA LYS A 177 -19.68 18.00 16.71
C LYS A 177 -20.05 17.93 15.24
N TYR A 178 -19.06 17.72 14.36
CA TYR A 178 -19.28 17.55 12.93
C TYR A 178 -20.22 16.36 12.70
N LEU A 179 -19.85 15.16 13.16
CA LEU A 179 -20.66 13.95 12.98
C LEU A 179 -22.09 14.07 13.53
N ALA A 180 -22.32 14.86 14.58
CA ALA A 180 -23.64 15.08 15.16
C ALA A 180 -24.56 16.01 14.33
N ALA A 181 -24.04 16.77 13.36
CA ALA A 181 -24.79 17.83 12.66
C ALA A 181 -25.71 17.35 11.51
N GLY A 182 -25.98 16.04 11.40
CA GLY A 182 -26.98 15.46 10.49
C GLY A 182 -26.57 15.32 9.02
N GLU A 183 -26.09 16.39 8.37
CA GLU A 183 -25.69 16.39 6.95
C GLU A 183 -24.16 16.38 6.78
N GLN A 184 -23.56 15.19 6.79
CA GLN A 184 -22.10 15.05 6.73
C GLN A 184 -21.59 14.68 5.35
N ASN A 185 -20.62 15.45 4.86
CA ASN A 185 -19.81 15.03 3.72
C ASN A 185 -18.87 13.89 4.17
N ALA A 186 -19.03 12.70 3.57
CA ALA A 186 -18.25 11.51 3.90
C ALA A 186 -16.76 11.63 3.56
N THR A 187 -16.37 12.37 2.51
CA THR A 187 -14.97 12.68 2.20
C THR A 187 -14.28 13.36 3.37
N VAL A 188 -14.97 14.27 4.07
CA VAL A 188 -14.47 14.97 5.27
C VAL A 188 -14.27 13.99 6.44
N ALA A 189 -15.22 13.05 6.63
CA ALA A 189 -15.10 12.01 7.65
C ALA A 189 -13.95 11.04 7.35
N LEU A 190 -13.79 10.62 6.09
CA LEU A 190 -12.71 9.75 5.61
C LEU A 190 -11.33 10.40 5.79
N ILE A 191 -11.16 11.67 5.39
CA ILE A 191 -9.94 12.44 5.64
C ILE A 191 -9.65 12.53 7.14
N SER A 192 -10.68 12.81 7.95
CA SER A 192 -10.53 12.88 9.42
C SER A 192 -10.10 11.53 9.99
N CYS A 193 -10.71 10.42 9.56
CA CYS A 193 -10.31 9.06 9.94
C CYS A 193 -8.83 8.79 9.63
N LEU A 194 -8.33 9.10 8.42
CA LEU A 194 -6.92 8.90 8.07
C LEU A 194 -5.98 9.76 8.93
N ILE A 195 -6.34 11.01 9.22
CA ILE A 195 -5.56 11.87 10.12
C ILE A 195 -5.53 11.28 11.54
N PHE A 196 -6.66 10.78 12.05
CA PHE A 196 -6.72 10.13 13.37
C PHE A 196 -5.95 8.81 13.42
N VAL A 197 -6.00 7.96 12.38
CA VAL A 197 -5.16 6.75 12.28
C VAL A 197 -3.68 7.11 12.56
N TRP A 198 -3.18 8.17 11.92
CA TRP A 198 -1.80 8.62 12.12
C TRP A 198 -1.51 9.20 13.49
N ILE A 199 -2.45 9.95 14.06
CA ILE A 199 -2.36 10.42 15.45
C ILE A 199 -2.20 9.23 16.41
N GLU A 200 -3.04 8.20 16.29
CA GLU A 200 -2.96 7.03 17.17
C GLU A 200 -1.69 6.20 16.92
N PHE A 201 -1.24 6.07 15.67
CA PHE A 201 0.01 5.37 15.33
C PHE A 201 1.26 6.06 15.89
N LEU A 202 1.31 7.40 15.90
CA LEU A 202 2.40 8.17 16.52
C LEU A 202 2.37 8.08 18.06
N GLN A 203 1.19 7.96 18.65
CA GLN A 203 1.01 7.71 20.08
C GLN A 203 1.25 6.25 20.49
N GLY A 204 1.42 5.33 19.53
CA GLY A 204 1.63 3.91 19.77
C GLY A 204 0.34 3.10 19.99
N ASP A 205 -0.84 3.72 19.97
CA ASP A 205 -2.12 3.02 20.07
C ASP A 205 -2.60 2.50 18.70
N LEU A 206 -1.92 1.45 18.23
CA LEU A 206 -2.30 0.72 17.03
C LEU A 206 -3.76 0.20 17.10
N LYS A 207 -4.30 -0.08 18.30
CA LYS A 207 -5.65 -0.62 18.46
C LYS A 207 -6.71 0.45 18.15
N THR A 208 -6.55 1.65 18.68
CA THR A 208 -7.45 2.78 18.38
C THR A 208 -7.25 3.26 16.93
N GLY A 209 -6.01 3.25 16.41
CA GLY A 209 -5.73 3.48 15.00
C GLY A 209 -6.47 2.50 14.07
N ILE A 210 -6.41 1.19 14.32
CA ILE A 210 -7.18 0.19 13.55
C ILE A 210 -8.69 0.43 13.64
N ARG A 211 -9.22 0.87 14.80
CA ARG A 211 -10.65 1.22 14.92
C ARG A 211 -11.04 2.42 14.07
N HIS A 212 -10.17 3.42 13.91
CA HIS A 212 -10.40 4.53 12.98
C HIS A 212 -10.37 4.05 11.52
N LEU A 213 -9.44 3.16 11.18
CA LEU A 213 -9.33 2.53 9.86
C LEU A 213 -10.60 1.73 9.51
N GLU A 214 -11.03 0.80 10.37
CA GLU A 214 -12.27 0.04 10.21
C GLU A 214 -13.50 0.93 10.03
N SER A 215 -13.58 2.02 10.79
CA SER A 215 -14.69 2.97 10.71
C SER A 215 -14.70 3.71 9.38
N GLY A 216 -13.52 4.12 8.89
CA GLY A 216 -13.37 4.71 7.57
C GLY A 216 -13.71 3.73 6.43
N LEU A 217 -13.27 2.47 6.51
CA LEU A 217 -13.61 1.42 5.52
C LEU A 217 -15.13 1.17 5.42
N LYS A 218 -15.88 1.25 6.55
CA LYS A 218 -17.35 1.17 6.58
C LYS A 218 -18.02 2.39 5.91
N ILE A 219 -17.46 3.58 6.09
CA ILE A 219 -17.92 4.79 5.38
C ILE A 219 -17.59 4.68 3.88
N LEU A 220 -16.41 4.15 3.53
CA LEU A 220 -15.96 4.03 2.16
C LEU A 220 -16.85 3.08 1.34
N SER A 221 -17.11 1.87 1.85
CA SER A 221 -17.93 0.85 1.17
C SER A 221 -19.40 1.27 0.96
N SER A 222 -19.96 2.05 1.89
CA SER A 222 -21.29 2.66 1.71
C SER A 222 -21.31 3.77 0.65
N HIS A 223 -20.17 4.41 0.35
CA HIS A 223 -20.05 5.51 -0.63
C HIS A 223 -19.52 5.08 -2.01
N THR A 224 -18.85 3.93 -2.13
CA THR A 224 -18.43 3.39 -3.45
C THR A 224 -19.58 2.71 -4.18
N SER A 225 -20.55 2.15 -3.44
CA SER A 225 -21.72 1.44 -3.98
C SER A 225 -22.65 2.27 -4.87
N SER A 226 -22.50 3.60 -4.93
CA SER A 226 -23.35 4.52 -5.71
C SER A 226 -22.77 4.98 -7.06
N HIS A 227 -21.47 4.74 -7.34
CA HIS A 227 -20.81 5.23 -8.55
C HIS A 227 -19.89 4.17 -9.22
N PRO A 228 -20.43 3.32 -10.11
CA PRO A 228 -19.73 2.12 -10.62
C PRO A 228 -18.63 2.35 -11.67
N THR A 229 -18.20 3.59 -11.92
CA THR A 229 -17.29 3.91 -13.04
C THR A 229 -16.42 5.12 -12.72
N ARG A 230 -15.53 4.98 -11.73
CA ARG A 230 -14.42 5.93 -11.52
C ARG A 230 -13.32 5.63 -12.53
N LEU A 231 -12.83 6.66 -13.23
CA LEU A 231 -11.69 6.53 -14.14
C LEU A 231 -10.41 6.52 -13.30
N LEU A 232 -9.94 5.32 -12.95
CA LEU A 232 -8.78 5.03 -12.09
C LEU A 232 -7.42 5.59 -12.60
N GLN A 233 -7.42 6.34 -13.69
CA GLN A 233 -6.23 6.95 -14.31
C GLN A 233 -5.97 8.39 -13.84
N ASP A 234 -6.92 9.04 -13.16
CA ASP A 234 -6.72 10.39 -12.64
C ASP A 234 -6.12 10.36 -11.23
N THR A 235 -4.82 10.70 -11.13
CA THR A 235 -4.12 10.84 -9.85
C THR A 235 -4.67 11.98 -8.98
N SER A 236 -5.51 12.86 -9.54
CA SER A 236 -6.18 13.96 -8.83
C SER A 236 -7.62 13.66 -8.38
N ASP A 237 -8.17 12.45 -8.61
CA ASP A 237 -9.44 12.06 -8.00
C ASP A 237 -9.26 11.84 -6.48
N ILE A 238 -9.90 12.71 -5.70
CA ILE A 238 -9.94 12.68 -4.23
C ILE A 238 -10.41 11.31 -3.73
N ASN A 239 -11.42 10.72 -4.35
CA ASN A 239 -11.95 9.42 -3.91
C ASN A 239 -10.99 8.29 -4.25
N ALA A 240 -10.31 8.33 -5.39
CA ALA A 240 -9.30 7.33 -5.73
C ALA A 240 -8.10 7.39 -4.77
N SER A 241 -7.65 8.59 -4.37
CA SER A 241 -6.60 8.77 -3.37
C SER A 241 -7.03 8.27 -1.98
N LEU A 242 -8.29 8.47 -1.59
CA LEU A 242 -8.85 7.88 -0.37
C LEU A 242 -8.92 6.35 -0.46
N ASP A 243 -9.50 5.78 -1.52
CA ASP A 243 -9.60 4.33 -1.74
C ASP A 243 -8.21 3.66 -1.62
N ARG A 244 -7.17 4.25 -2.24
CA ARG A 244 -5.77 3.78 -2.16
C ARG A 244 -5.19 3.87 -0.75
N SER A 245 -5.34 5.02 -0.09
CA SER A 245 -4.85 5.24 1.29
C SER A 245 -5.47 4.24 2.27
N PHE A 246 -6.77 3.98 2.15
CA PHE A 246 -7.49 3.00 2.96
C PHE A 246 -7.07 1.56 2.65
N SER A 247 -6.92 1.19 1.37
CA SER A 247 -6.49 -0.15 0.96
C SER A 247 -5.08 -0.48 1.45
N ARG A 248 -4.13 0.47 1.33
CA ARG A 248 -2.74 0.27 1.82
C ARG A 248 -2.67 0.13 3.33
N LEU A 249 -3.42 0.94 4.08
CA LEU A 249 -3.53 0.76 5.53
C LEU A 249 -4.22 -0.55 5.93
N GLN A 250 -5.21 -1.01 5.16
CA GLN A 250 -5.85 -2.31 5.40
C GLN A 250 -4.84 -3.47 5.23
N ILE A 251 -4.01 -3.44 4.18
CA ILE A 251 -2.91 -4.40 3.99
C ILE A 251 -1.99 -4.43 5.23
N GLN A 252 -1.60 -3.26 5.76
CA GLN A 252 -0.77 -3.21 6.98
C GLN A 252 -1.51 -3.81 8.18
N ALA A 253 -2.76 -3.37 8.42
CA ALA A 253 -3.54 -3.81 9.56
C ALA A 253 -3.81 -5.33 9.54
N GLU A 254 -4.05 -5.92 8.37
CA GLU A 254 -4.19 -7.36 8.19
C GLU A 254 -2.90 -8.11 8.56
N ILE A 255 -1.72 -7.65 8.11
CA ILE A 255 -0.42 -8.24 8.50
C ILE A 255 -0.17 -8.12 10.03
N HIS A 256 -0.71 -7.08 10.66
CA HIS A 256 -0.65 -6.86 12.12
C HIS A 256 -1.67 -7.66 12.94
N GLY A 257 -2.34 -8.65 12.33
CA GLY A 257 -3.35 -9.50 12.99
C GLY A 257 -4.74 -8.85 13.06
N GLY A 258 -4.98 -7.81 12.28
CA GLY A 258 -6.32 -7.24 12.06
C GLY A 258 -7.21 -8.27 11.35
N MET A 259 -8.32 -8.62 11.99
CA MET A 259 -9.26 -9.60 11.44
C MET A 259 -9.95 -9.05 10.19
N PRO A 260 -9.84 -9.70 9.01
CA PRO A 260 -10.58 -9.28 7.84
C PRO A 260 -12.09 -9.46 8.06
N ALA A 261 -12.88 -8.50 7.58
CA ALA A 261 -14.33 -8.61 7.59
C ALA A 261 -14.77 -9.76 6.66
N ASP A 262 -15.54 -10.70 7.23
CA ASP A 262 -16.04 -11.94 6.62
C ASP A 262 -15.00 -12.96 6.13
N PHE A 263 -14.60 -13.83 7.06
CA PHE A 263 -13.70 -14.97 6.81
C PHE A 263 -14.30 -16.11 5.98
N ARG A 264 -15.61 -16.08 5.68
CA ARG A 264 -16.35 -17.19 5.03
C ARG A 264 -16.13 -17.28 3.50
N THR A 265 -14.99 -16.79 3.01
CA THR A 265 -14.83 -16.37 1.60
C THR A 265 -13.50 -16.82 0.97
N LEU A 266 -12.80 -17.80 1.58
CA LEU A 266 -11.65 -18.49 0.95
C LEU A 266 -11.98 -19.15 -0.40
N ALA A 267 -13.27 -19.36 -0.69
CA ALA A 267 -13.77 -19.86 -1.96
C ALA A 267 -14.35 -18.78 -2.90
N ARG A 268 -14.18 -17.46 -2.65
CA ARG A 268 -14.69 -16.41 -3.57
C ARG A 268 -13.71 -15.31 -4.01
N THR A 269 -12.42 -15.40 -3.70
CA THR A 269 -11.42 -14.97 -4.69
C THR A 269 -11.38 -16.03 -5.79
N ASN A 270 -12.49 -16.15 -6.53
CA ASN A 270 -12.61 -17.13 -7.62
C ASN A 270 -11.60 -16.71 -8.70
N PRO A 271 -10.62 -17.56 -9.08
CA PRO A 271 -9.64 -17.23 -10.11
C PRO A 271 -10.25 -16.68 -11.41
N GLU A 272 -11.47 -17.14 -11.73
CA GLU A 272 -12.26 -16.76 -12.90
C GLU A 272 -12.83 -15.33 -12.84
N ASN A 273 -12.96 -14.74 -11.65
CA ASN A 273 -13.52 -13.40 -11.44
C ASN A 273 -12.43 -12.31 -11.37
N SER A 274 -11.16 -12.67 -11.21
CA SER A 274 -10.06 -11.71 -11.19
C SER A 274 -9.75 -11.22 -12.60
N PRO A 275 -9.58 -9.90 -12.83
CA PRO A 275 -9.24 -9.40 -14.14
C PRO A 275 -7.84 -9.91 -14.57
N PRO A 276 -7.63 -10.17 -15.86
CA PRO A 276 -6.32 -10.57 -16.39
C PRO A 276 -5.33 -9.41 -16.22
N ILE A 277 -4.09 -9.74 -15.91
CA ILE A 277 -3.05 -8.72 -15.71
C ILE A 277 -2.68 -8.12 -17.08
N PRO A 278 -2.62 -6.78 -17.21
CA PRO A 278 -2.22 -6.11 -18.44
C PRO A 278 -0.87 -6.58 -18.98
N THR A 279 -0.71 -6.58 -20.30
CA THR A 279 0.60 -6.87 -20.92
C THR A 279 1.62 -5.74 -20.76
N SER A 280 1.20 -4.55 -20.35
CA SER A 280 2.06 -3.49 -19.84
C SER A 280 1.20 -2.51 -19.06
N PHE A 281 1.76 -1.89 -18.03
CA PHE A 281 1.15 -0.78 -17.33
C PHE A 281 1.45 0.54 -18.05
N ALA A 282 0.54 1.51 -17.96
CA ALA A 282 0.68 2.82 -18.59
C ALA A 282 1.66 3.74 -17.83
N ASN A 283 1.81 3.53 -16.52
CA ASN A 283 2.75 4.24 -15.65
C ASN A 283 2.93 3.49 -14.31
N ILE A 284 3.87 3.95 -13.50
CA ILE A 284 4.24 3.28 -12.25
C ILE A 284 3.14 3.26 -11.17
N PHE A 285 2.19 4.21 -11.19
CA PHE A 285 1.06 4.19 -10.27
C PHE A 285 0.10 3.05 -10.62
N GLU A 286 -0.17 2.80 -11.91
CA GLU A 286 -0.97 1.64 -12.31
C GLU A 286 -0.27 0.32 -11.89
N ALA A 287 1.04 0.20 -12.08
CA ALA A 287 1.79 -0.97 -11.60
C ALA A 287 1.66 -1.17 -10.07
N ARG A 288 1.64 -0.08 -9.29
CA ARG A 288 1.41 -0.09 -7.84
C ARG A 288 -0.01 -0.54 -7.47
N GLU A 289 -1.04 -0.05 -8.16
CA GLU A 289 -2.44 -0.45 -7.91
C GLU A 289 -2.65 -1.95 -8.11
N TRP A 290 -2.09 -2.51 -9.17
CA TRP A 290 -2.14 -3.96 -9.40
C TRP A 290 -1.37 -4.73 -8.31
N MET A 291 -0.20 -4.25 -7.89
CA MET A 291 0.53 -4.86 -6.75
C MET A 291 -0.30 -4.83 -5.46
N ASP A 292 -0.96 -3.71 -5.13
CA ASP A 292 -1.83 -3.61 -3.95
C ASP A 292 -3.02 -4.58 -4.01
N SER A 293 -3.57 -4.81 -5.21
CA SER A 293 -4.62 -5.81 -5.44
C SER A 293 -4.11 -7.25 -5.20
N GLU A 294 -2.95 -7.61 -5.76
CA GLU A 294 -2.35 -8.94 -5.59
C GLU A 294 -1.92 -9.19 -4.13
N LEU A 295 -1.35 -8.20 -3.44
CA LEU A 295 -1.03 -8.28 -2.01
C LEU A 295 -2.29 -8.52 -1.16
N THR A 296 -3.37 -7.77 -1.45
CA THR A 296 -4.65 -7.94 -0.74
C THR A 296 -5.26 -9.34 -0.97
N ALA A 297 -5.16 -9.87 -2.19
CA ALA A 297 -5.62 -11.22 -2.49
C ALA A 297 -4.73 -12.28 -1.81
N GLY A 298 -3.41 -12.07 -1.83
CA GLY A 298 -2.43 -12.97 -1.23
C GLY A 298 -2.56 -13.07 0.28
N ILE A 299 -2.70 -11.95 0.99
CA ILE A 299 -2.89 -11.92 2.45
C ILE A 299 -4.16 -12.68 2.87
N LYS A 300 -5.26 -12.56 2.11
CA LYS A 300 -6.49 -13.35 2.34
C LYS A 300 -6.25 -14.86 2.21
N PHE A 301 -5.45 -15.29 1.24
CA PHE A 301 -5.03 -16.68 1.10
C PHE A 301 -4.14 -17.12 2.28
N LEU A 302 -3.13 -16.32 2.66
CA LEU A 302 -2.24 -16.59 3.79
C LEU A 302 -3.00 -16.74 5.11
N HIS A 303 -3.88 -15.79 5.43
CA HIS A 303 -4.79 -15.86 6.57
C HIS A 303 -5.67 -17.11 6.51
N GLY A 304 -6.16 -17.44 5.30
CA GLY A 304 -6.92 -18.66 5.05
C GLY A 304 -6.23 -19.90 5.58
N LEU A 305 -4.96 -20.09 5.22
CA LEU A 305 -4.14 -21.21 5.68
C LEU A 305 -3.97 -21.23 7.20
N GLN A 306 -3.78 -20.07 7.85
CA GLN A 306 -3.67 -19.99 9.31
C GLN A 306 -4.91 -20.54 10.03
N ASN A 307 -6.10 -20.21 9.53
CA ASN A 307 -7.36 -20.62 10.12
C ASN A 307 -7.81 -22.04 9.74
N LEU A 308 -7.00 -22.80 8.98
CA LEU A 308 -7.22 -24.25 8.76
C LEU A 308 -6.79 -25.12 9.97
N SER A 309 -6.43 -24.53 11.12
CA SER A 309 -6.07 -25.29 12.32
C SER A 309 -7.29 -25.94 13.00
N GLY A 310 -7.58 -27.20 12.70
CA GLY A 310 -8.61 -28.00 13.36
C GLY A 310 -8.86 -29.35 12.65
N ASP A 311 -9.90 -30.09 13.05
CA ASP A 311 -10.34 -31.35 12.41
C ASP A 311 -10.98 -31.16 11.02
N VAL A 312 -10.60 -30.11 10.29
CA VAL A 312 -11.13 -29.79 8.97
C VAL A 312 -10.29 -30.51 7.91
N GLU A 313 -10.95 -31.30 7.06
CA GLU A 313 -10.30 -31.95 5.92
C GLU A 313 -9.81 -30.90 4.92
N VAL A 314 -8.50 -30.67 4.87
CA VAL A 314 -7.87 -29.68 3.97
C VAL A 314 -7.63 -30.31 2.60
N ASP A 315 -8.31 -29.81 1.57
CA ASP A 315 -7.94 -30.15 0.19
C ASP A 315 -6.63 -29.45 -0.21
N PHE A 316 -5.53 -30.18 0.02
CA PHE A 316 -4.19 -29.75 -0.36
C PHE A 316 -4.06 -29.46 -1.87
N ARG A 317 -4.85 -30.09 -2.75
CA ARG A 317 -4.79 -29.83 -4.19
C ARG A 317 -5.32 -28.44 -4.52
N THR A 318 -6.44 -28.04 -3.90
CA THR A 318 -6.97 -26.68 -4.04
C THR A 318 -6.01 -25.65 -3.46
N VAL A 319 -5.43 -25.90 -2.27
CA VAL A 319 -4.42 -25.01 -1.66
C VAL A 319 -3.22 -24.80 -2.60
N GLU A 320 -2.65 -25.88 -3.14
CA GLU A 320 -1.48 -25.83 -4.02
C GLU A 320 -1.83 -25.19 -5.38
N ALA A 321 -3.02 -25.44 -5.94
CA ALA A 321 -3.49 -24.77 -7.15
C ALA A 321 -3.65 -23.25 -6.94
N THR A 322 -4.21 -22.81 -5.81
CA THR A 322 -4.32 -21.38 -5.47
C THR A 322 -2.95 -20.74 -5.27
N ARG A 323 -2.00 -21.43 -4.61
CA ARG A 323 -0.61 -20.97 -4.47
C ARG A 323 0.07 -20.76 -5.83
N LEU A 324 -0.06 -21.72 -6.74
CA LEU A 324 0.50 -21.63 -8.09
C LEU A 324 -0.15 -20.53 -8.92
N TRP A 325 -1.46 -20.30 -8.75
CA TRP A 325 -2.17 -19.19 -9.39
C TRP A 325 -1.64 -17.82 -8.94
N HIS A 326 -1.40 -17.62 -7.64
CA HIS A 326 -0.77 -16.38 -7.13
C HIS A 326 0.64 -16.18 -7.70
N LEU A 327 1.48 -17.22 -7.73
CA LEU A 327 2.83 -17.13 -8.34
C LEU A 327 2.77 -16.74 -9.82
N GLN A 328 1.84 -17.32 -10.58
CA GLN A 328 1.65 -16.98 -11.99
C GLN A 328 1.22 -15.51 -12.16
N ARG A 329 0.35 -14.99 -11.28
CA ARG A 329 -0.06 -13.58 -11.29
C ARG A 329 1.07 -12.62 -10.94
N PHE A 330 1.85 -12.90 -9.89
CA PHE A 330 3.04 -12.09 -9.59
C PHE A 330 4.05 -12.09 -10.74
N LYS A 331 4.23 -13.21 -11.44
CA LYS A 331 5.07 -13.31 -12.63
C LYS A 331 4.55 -12.45 -13.78
N GLU A 332 3.26 -12.57 -14.13
CA GLU A 332 2.62 -11.74 -15.17
C GLU A 332 2.75 -10.24 -14.87
N TRP A 333 2.55 -9.86 -13.59
CA TRP A 333 2.75 -8.50 -13.10
C TRP A 333 4.21 -8.04 -13.24
N SER A 334 5.20 -8.89 -12.97
CA SER A 334 6.63 -8.54 -13.14
C SER A 334 6.96 -8.31 -14.61
N GLU A 335 6.53 -9.21 -15.49
CA GLU A 335 6.70 -9.08 -16.94
C GLU A 335 6.03 -7.79 -17.46
N ALA A 336 4.85 -7.41 -16.95
CA ALA A 336 4.16 -6.17 -17.30
C ALA A 336 4.90 -4.91 -16.79
N THR A 337 5.47 -4.97 -15.58
CA THR A 337 6.29 -3.90 -14.98
C THR A 337 7.61 -3.71 -15.72
N GLU A 338 8.26 -4.80 -16.13
CA GLU A 338 9.48 -4.78 -16.94
C GLU A 338 9.21 -4.17 -18.33
N ARG A 339 8.11 -4.55 -18.99
CA ARG A 339 7.67 -3.95 -20.27
C ARG A 339 7.39 -2.46 -20.14
N MET A 340 6.62 -2.04 -19.12
CA MET A 340 6.41 -0.62 -18.80
C MET A 340 7.74 0.12 -18.62
N THR A 341 8.68 -0.46 -17.87
CA THR A 341 9.99 0.16 -17.60
C THR A 341 10.83 0.29 -18.87
N ALA A 342 10.81 -0.72 -19.75
CA ALA A 342 11.55 -0.73 -21.01
C ALA A 342 10.95 0.22 -22.08
N GLU A 343 9.63 0.43 -22.09
CA GLU A 343 8.94 1.36 -23.01
C GLU A 343 8.99 2.83 -22.55
N SER A 344 9.55 3.12 -21.37
CA SER A 344 9.51 4.44 -20.74
C SER A 344 10.88 5.13 -20.64
N VAL A 345 10.87 6.47 -20.59
CA VAL A 345 12.08 7.26 -20.26
C VAL A 345 12.23 7.37 -18.73
N PRO A 346 13.38 6.99 -18.14
CA PRO A 346 13.70 7.32 -16.75
C PRO A 346 13.85 8.83 -16.57
N LEU A 347 13.02 9.42 -15.70
CA LEU A 347 13.22 10.78 -15.21
C LEU A 347 14.24 10.75 -14.06
N GLU A 348 15.53 10.75 -14.41
CA GLU A 348 16.62 10.81 -13.41
C GLU A 348 16.42 11.98 -12.45
N GLY A 349 16.57 11.70 -11.15
CA GLY A 349 16.45 12.71 -10.09
C GLY A 349 15.02 13.06 -9.64
N HIS A 350 13.97 12.49 -10.26
CA HIS A 350 12.58 12.68 -9.81
C HIS A 350 12.33 11.94 -8.48
N PRO A 351 11.63 12.52 -7.48
CA PRO A 351 11.38 11.86 -6.17
C PRO A 351 10.83 10.43 -6.22
N TYR A 352 10.05 10.07 -7.25
CA TYR A 352 9.47 8.73 -7.41
C TYR A 352 10.38 7.73 -8.13
N SER A 353 11.65 8.05 -8.43
CA SER A 353 12.57 7.15 -9.15
C SER A 353 12.86 5.84 -8.40
N SER A 354 12.68 5.82 -7.08
CA SER A 354 12.76 4.64 -6.23
C SER A 354 11.49 3.77 -6.25
N GLY A 355 10.36 4.24 -6.81
CA GLY A 355 9.12 3.46 -6.85
C GLY A 355 9.31 2.12 -7.56
N ALA A 356 10.16 2.08 -8.59
CA ALA A 356 10.47 0.84 -9.31
C ALA A 356 11.30 -0.14 -8.44
N LEU A 357 12.13 0.39 -7.54
CA LEU A 357 12.86 -0.41 -6.55
C LEU A 357 11.90 -0.97 -5.50
N TYR A 358 10.98 -0.15 -4.98
CA TYR A 358 9.92 -0.60 -4.06
C TYR A 358 9.09 -1.73 -4.68
N LEU A 359 8.63 -1.56 -5.92
CA LEU A 359 7.83 -2.57 -6.62
C LEU A 359 8.61 -3.89 -6.84
N GLN A 360 9.90 -3.80 -7.18
CA GLN A 360 10.78 -4.97 -7.27
C GLN A 360 11.06 -5.63 -5.89
N LEU A 361 11.14 -4.84 -4.82
CA LEU A 361 11.35 -5.33 -3.46
C LEU A 361 10.19 -6.22 -3.01
N TYR A 362 8.95 -5.74 -3.18
CA TYR A 362 7.75 -6.48 -2.80
C TYR A 362 7.54 -7.71 -3.68
N TYR A 363 7.72 -7.61 -5.00
CA TYR A 363 7.71 -8.78 -5.87
C TYR A 363 8.69 -9.87 -5.42
N THR A 364 9.93 -9.49 -5.08
CA THR A 364 10.94 -10.44 -4.59
C THR A 364 10.48 -11.08 -3.26
N CYS A 365 9.90 -10.31 -2.35
CA CYS A 365 9.36 -10.81 -1.09
C CYS A 365 8.20 -11.81 -1.29
N GLU A 366 7.21 -11.46 -2.12
CA GLU A 366 6.04 -12.30 -2.39
C GLU A 366 6.42 -13.60 -3.11
N VAL A 367 7.38 -13.58 -4.03
CA VAL A 367 7.88 -14.80 -4.69
C VAL A 367 8.47 -15.78 -3.67
N ILE A 368 9.22 -15.31 -2.67
CA ILE A 368 9.76 -16.19 -1.62
C ILE A 368 8.61 -16.73 -0.75
N ILE A 369 7.70 -15.86 -0.31
CA ILE A 369 6.54 -16.23 0.54
C ILE A 369 5.71 -17.31 -0.17
N PHE A 370 5.30 -17.09 -1.41
CA PHE A 370 4.43 -18.01 -2.13
C PHE A 370 5.12 -19.29 -2.60
N ASN A 371 6.46 -19.33 -2.72
CA ASN A 371 7.17 -20.61 -2.93
C ASN A 371 7.28 -21.45 -1.64
N THR A 372 7.35 -20.81 -0.47
CA THR A 372 7.62 -21.47 0.81
C THR A 372 6.38 -21.71 1.69
N VAL A 373 5.25 -21.04 1.45
CA VAL A 373 4.07 -21.09 2.34
C VAL A 373 3.48 -22.50 2.57
N THR A 374 3.47 -23.37 1.54
CA THR A 374 3.01 -24.78 1.66
C THR A 374 4.12 -25.75 2.08
N ARG A 375 5.32 -25.25 2.42
CA ARG A 375 6.47 -26.06 2.85
C ARG A 375 6.51 -26.17 4.36
N THR A 376 6.94 -27.34 4.84
CA THR A 376 7.00 -27.67 6.28
C THR A 376 8.35 -27.40 6.93
N SER A 377 9.44 -27.39 6.14
CA SER A 377 10.80 -27.19 6.64
C SER A 377 11.30 -25.77 6.41
N GLU A 378 12.03 -25.22 7.39
CA GLU A 378 12.78 -23.96 7.25
C GLU A 378 14.01 -24.10 6.34
N MET A 379 14.35 -25.33 5.91
CA MET A 379 15.47 -25.60 5.01
C MET A 379 15.21 -25.09 3.58
N GLU A 380 13.93 -25.03 3.19
CA GLU A 380 13.47 -24.61 1.84
C GLU A 380 13.80 -23.15 1.51
N TYR A 381 14.09 -22.30 2.52
CA TYR A 381 14.53 -20.92 2.31
C TYR A 381 15.93 -20.78 1.70
N ASP A 382 16.78 -21.82 1.74
CA ASP A 382 18.12 -21.77 1.11
C ASP A 382 18.02 -21.68 -0.42
N ASN A 383 17.00 -22.30 -1.00
CA ASN A 383 16.72 -22.23 -2.44
C ASN A 383 16.45 -20.78 -2.92
N HIS A 384 16.18 -19.87 -1.98
CA HIS A 384 15.91 -18.44 -2.20
C HIS A 384 17.04 -17.52 -1.72
N LEU A 385 18.24 -18.04 -1.45
CA LEU A 385 19.39 -17.21 -1.08
C LEU A 385 19.67 -16.06 -2.09
N PRO A 386 19.64 -16.27 -3.42
CA PRO A 386 19.81 -15.17 -4.39
C PRO A 386 18.68 -14.13 -4.34
N ASP A 387 17.46 -14.54 -4.00
CA ASP A 387 16.32 -13.63 -3.84
C ASP A 387 16.48 -12.77 -2.56
N PHE A 388 17.00 -13.33 -1.47
CA PHE A 388 17.37 -12.57 -0.27
C PHE A 388 18.54 -11.60 -0.52
N GLU A 389 19.55 -11.99 -1.30
CA GLU A 389 20.62 -11.08 -1.74
C GLU A 389 20.07 -9.90 -2.56
N ARG A 390 19.14 -10.19 -3.46
CA ARG A 390 18.43 -9.19 -4.27
C ARG A 390 17.62 -8.24 -3.38
N LEU A 391 16.85 -8.77 -2.42
CA LEU A 391 16.06 -8.01 -1.45
C LEU A 391 16.97 -7.03 -0.67
N CYS A 392 18.04 -7.51 -0.04
CA CYS A 392 19.03 -6.67 0.65
C CYS A 392 19.59 -5.56 -0.24
N SER A 393 19.95 -5.90 -1.49
CA SER A 393 20.60 -4.97 -2.42
C SER A 393 19.62 -3.94 -3.00
N ILE A 394 18.33 -4.25 -3.09
CA ILE A 394 17.28 -3.29 -3.43
C ILE A 394 17.05 -2.33 -2.24
N SER A 395 16.91 -2.83 -1.02
CA SER A 395 16.75 -1.99 0.18
C SER A 395 17.92 -1.02 0.37
N GLU A 396 19.16 -1.47 0.16
CA GLU A 396 20.35 -0.61 0.22
C GLU A 396 20.31 0.54 -0.83
N ARG A 397 19.81 0.26 -2.05
CA ARG A 397 19.61 1.29 -3.09
C ARG A 397 18.49 2.27 -2.72
N ILE A 398 17.43 1.80 -2.08
CA ILE A 398 16.32 2.65 -1.59
C ILE A 398 16.86 3.61 -0.52
N ILE A 399 17.57 3.12 0.50
CA ILE A 399 18.20 3.95 1.54
C ILE A 399 19.14 4.99 0.91
N LYS A 400 20.03 4.58 0.01
CA LYS A 400 20.96 5.49 -0.69
C LYS A 400 20.27 6.53 -1.59
N SER A 401 19.01 6.30 -1.98
CA SER A 401 18.21 7.26 -2.76
C SER A 401 17.42 8.25 -1.92
N ALA A 402 17.31 8.04 -0.60
CA ALA A 402 16.63 8.97 0.30
C ALA A 402 17.37 10.30 0.36
N ARG A 403 16.68 11.39 0.03
CA ARG A 403 17.29 12.74 -0.03
C ARG A 403 17.34 13.44 1.34
N SER A 404 16.65 12.88 2.34
CA SER A 404 16.59 13.41 3.70
C SER A 404 16.45 12.30 4.73
N SER A 405 17.05 12.48 5.91
CA SER A 405 16.95 11.60 7.09
C SER A 405 15.62 11.74 7.86
N THR A 406 14.64 12.36 7.21
CA THR A 406 13.44 12.89 7.87
C THR A 406 12.38 11.82 7.94
N GLN A 407 11.88 11.53 9.13
CA GLN A 407 10.79 10.57 9.37
C GLN A 407 9.50 11.06 8.71
N MET A 408 8.55 10.18 8.36
CA MET A 408 7.42 10.52 7.49
C MET A 408 6.16 9.71 7.80
N LEU A 409 4.98 10.32 7.56
CA LEU A 409 3.68 9.64 7.62
C LEU A 409 3.37 9.00 6.26
N SER A 410 4.01 7.86 5.97
CA SER A 410 3.81 7.11 4.73
C SER A 410 2.77 6.00 4.91
N PHE A 411 1.73 5.97 4.08
CA PHE A 411 0.78 4.84 4.03
C PHE A 411 1.41 3.56 3.46
N ASP A 412 2.61 3.65 2.90
CA ASP A 412 3.38 2.54 2.37
C ASP A 412 4.21 1.83 3.46
N MET A 413 4.56 0.57 3.19
CA MET A 413 5.32 -0.30 4.11
C MET A 413 6.84 -0.29 3.87
N CYS A 414 7.31 0.47 2.87
CA CYS A 414 8.72 0.76 2.56
C CYS A 414 9.71 -0.42 2.68
N ILE A 415 10.67 -0.43 3.61
CA ILE A 415 11.79 -1.41 3.64
C ILE A 415 11.87 -2.26 4.90
N ILE A 416 11.29 -1.82 6.02
CA ILE A 416 11.34 -2.53 7.30
C ILE A 416 10.74 -3.95 7.18
N PRO A 417 9.58 -4.19 6.54
CA PRO A 417 8.95 -5.51 6.54
C PRO A 417 9.68 -6.55 5.65
N PRO A 418 10.15 -6.22 4.43
CA PRO A 418 10.99 -7.13 3.65
C PRO A 418 12.31 -7.47 4.37
N LEU A 419 12.96 -6.50 5.02
CA LEU A 419 14.18 -6.74 5.79
C LEU A 419 13.90 -7.58 7.06
N PHE A 420 12.79 -7.34 7.74
CA PHE A 420 12.32 -8.15 8.86
C PHE A 420 12.10 -9.60 8.41
N PHE A 421 11.34 -9.81 7.33
CA PHE A 421 11.10 -11.13 6.75
C PHE A 421 12.41 -11.86 6.40
N LEU A 422 13.39 -11.16 5.80
CA LEU A 422 14.72 -11.70 5.56
C LEU A 422 15.41 -12.15 6.85
N VAL A 423 15.47 -11.30 7.88
CA VAL A 423 16.10 -11.67 9.17
C VAL A 423 15.35 -12.82 9.86
N LEU A 424 14.03 -12.91 9.68
CA LEU A 424 13.24 -14.04 10.19
C LEU A 424 13.55 -15.35 9.46
N LYS A 425 13.67 -15.34 8.14
CA LYS A 425 13.62 -16.57 7.29
C LYS A 425 14.93 -17.00 6.63
N CYS A 426 15.79 -16.07 6.25
CA CYS A 426 17.10 -16.41 5.71
C CYS A 426 17.96 -17.08 6.81
N ARG A 427 18.69 -18.15 6.46
CA ARG A 427 19.59 -18.86 7.39
C ARG A 427 21.08 -18.54 7.20
N ASP A 428 21.42 -17.69 6.22
CA ASP A 428 22.77 -17.13 6.07
C ASP A 428 22.99 -15.97 7.04
N ILE A 429 23.97 -16.13 7.94
CA ILE A 429 24.25 -15.16 9.01
C ILE A 429 24.76 -13.81 8.47
N ARG A 430 25.42 -13.78 7.30
CA ARG A 430 26.02 -12.58 6.72
C ARG A 430 24.93 -11.66 6.15
N LEU A 431 23.94 -12.22 5.48
CA LEU A 431 22.76 -11.51 5.01
C LEU A 431 21.87 -11.06 6.15
N ARG A 432 21.68 -11.86 7.21
CA ARG A 432 20.95 -11.42 8.41
C ARG A 432 21.65 -10.23 9.08
N ARG A 433 22.97 -10.29 9.28
CA ARG A 433 23.77 -9.16 9.80
C ARG A 433 23.67 -7.92 8.89
N ARG A 434 23.76 -8.08 7.57
CA ARG A 434 23.58 -6.98 6.59
C ARG A 434 22.17 -6.38 6.66
N ALA A 435 21.13 -7.20 6.77
CA ALA A 435 19.75 -6.73 6.88
C ALA A 435 19.47 -5.99 8.20
N ILE A 436 20.06 -6.43 9.33
CA ILE A 436 20.02 -5.68 10.60
C ILE A 436 20.70 -4.32 10.45
N ALA A 437 21.89 -4.25 9.82
CA ALA A 437 22.58 -2.99 9.58
C ALA A 437 21.80 -2.04 8.63
N LEU A 438 20.99 -2.59 7.71
CA LEU A 438 20.07 -1.80 6.88
C LEU A 438 18.83 -1.35 7.67
N LEU A 439 18.29 -2.19 8.57
CA LEU A 439 17.20 -1.81 9.48
C LEU A 439 17.62 -0.69 10.44
N GLU A 440 18.86 -0.67 10.93
CA GLU A 440 19.41 0.43 11.75
C GLU A 440 19.45 1.78 11.00
N GLN A 441 19.56 1.74 9.67
CA GLN A 441 19.51 2.91 8.79
C GLN A 441 18.09 3.27 8.30
N ALA A 442 17.08 2.46 8.61
CA ALA A 442 15.70 2.72 8.21
C ALA A 442 15.11 3.91 8.99
N PRO A 443 14.03 4.54 8.48
CA PRO A 443 13.22 5.48 9.25
C PRO A 443 12.77 4.87 10.58
N TYR A 444 12.63 5.68 11.63
CA TYR A 444 12.20 5.20 12.95
C TYR A 444 10.81 4.50 12.93
N GLN A 445 9.94 4.89 11.99
CA GLN A 445 8.67 4.21 11.73
C GLN A 445 8.29 4.31 10.24
N GLU A 446 7.77 3.21 9.71
CA GLU A 446 7.19 3.09 8.36
C GLU A 446 5.77 2.53 8.50
N GLY A 447 4.73 3.33 8.27
CA GLY A 447 3.36 2.89 8.53
C GLY A 447 3.13 2.47 9.98
N MET A 448 2.72 1.22 10.18
CA MET A 448 2.53 0.58 11.49
C MET A 448 3.79 -0.12 12.03
N TRP A 449 4.93 -0.03 11.33
CA TRP A 449 6.17 -0.74 11.66
C TRP A 449 7.16 0.18 12.35
N ARG A 450 7.40 -0.02 13.66
CA ARG A 450 8.43 0.70 14.42
C ARG A 450 9.78 -0.02 14.28
N ARG A 451 10.81 0.71 13.85
CA ARG A 451 12.15 0.18 13.58
C ARG A 451 12.79 -0.48 14.80
N ASP A 452 12.77 0.20 15.95
CA ASP A 452 13.49 -0.24 17.14
C ASP A 452 12.85 -1.51 17.74
N ASN A 453 11.51 -1.55 17.75
CA ASN A 453 10.70 -2.74 18.01
C ASN A 453 11.13 -3.95 17.13
N ILE A 454 11.25 -3.72 15.81
CA ILE A 454 11.70 -4.75 14.86
C ILE A 454 13.16 -5.16 15.12
N LEU A 455 14.06 -4.21 15.37
CA LEU A 455 15.48 -4.47 15.65
C LEU A 455 15.67 -5.33 16.90
N THR A 456 14.95 -5.05 17.98
CA THR A 456 14.99 -5.85 19.22
C THR A 456 14.62 -7.31 18.95
N TRP A 457 13.52 -7.57 18.24
CA TRP A 457 13.12 -8.93 17.89
C TRP A 457 14.09 -9.61 16.92
N CYS A 458 14.58 -8.88 15.90
CA CYS A 458 15.59 -9.37 14.96
C CYS A 458 16.87 -9.82 15.66
N LYS A 459 17.40 -8.99 16.56
CA LYS A 459 18.61 -9.28 17.35
C LYS A 459 18.38 -10.47 18.27
N TRP A 460 17.30 -10.46 19.07
CA TRP A 460 16.94 -11.57 19.97
C TRP A 460 16.79 -12.92 19.24
N LYS A 461 16.07 -12.96 18.11
CA LYS A 461 15.88 -14.20 17.34
C LYS A 461 17.20 -14.67 16.76
N MET A 462 18.00 -13.77 16.16
CA MET A 462 19.29 -14.14 15.60
C MET A 462 20.23 -14.66 16.70
N GLU A 463 20.41 -13.93 17.80
CA GLU A 463 21.29 -14.36 18.92
C GLU A 463 20.85 -15.68 19.55
N THR A 464 19.54 -15.94 19.66
CA THR A 464 19.04 -17.19 20.25
C THR A 464 19.23 -18.38 19.30
N GLU A 465 19.01 -18.17 18.00
CA GLU A 465 19.26 -19.19 16.98
C GLU A 465 20.77 -19.47 16.82
N GLU A 466 21.62 -18.45 16.83
CA GLU A 466 23.07 -18.59 16.71
C GLU A 466 23.68 -19.28 17.94
N ARG A 467 23.13 -19.11 19.15
CA ARG A 467 23.48 -19.94 20.32
C ARG A 467 23.19 -21.43 20.12
N GLY A 468 22.22 -21.77 19.28
CA GLY A 468 21.87 -23.15 18.92
C GLY A 468 22.75 -23.77 17.83
N ARG A 469 23.63 -23.01 17.17
CA ARG A 469 24.42 -23.45 16.00
C ARG A 469 25.31 -24.67 16.26
N GLY A 470 25.84 -24.82 17.47
CA GLY A 470 26.84 -25.84 17.80
C GLY A 470 28.13 -25.65 16.99
N ASP A 471 28.76 -26.77 16.58
CA ASP A 471 30.04 -26.77 15.87
C ASP A 471 29.94 -26.43 14.36
N VAL A 472 28.75 -26.10 13.85
CA VAL A 472 28.56 -25.71 12.44
C VAL A 472 29.25 -24.38 12.16
N PRO A 473 30.10 -24.23 11.13
CA PRO A 473 30.76 -22.96 10.83
C PRO A 473 29.79 -21.83 10.45
N GLU A 474 30.18 -20.56 10.65
CA GLU A 474 29.42 -19.38 10.15
C GLU A 474 29.34 -19.30 8.60
N THR A 475 30.14 -20.10 7.88
CA THR A 475 30.06 -20.22 6.41
C THR A 475 28.93 -21.11 5.94
N GLU A 476 28.37 -21.93 6.82
CA GLU A 476 27.26 -22.84 6.51
C GLU A 476 25.94 -22.26 7.02
N PRO A 477 24.80 -22.52 6.33
CA PRO A 477 23.48 -22.17 6.82
C PRO A 477 23.22 -22.73 8.22
N LEU A 478 22.47 -21.99 9.04
CA LEU A 478 22.11 -22.46 10.39
C LEU A 478 21.39 -23.83 10.33
N PRO A 479 21.74 -24.82 11.17
CA PRO A 479 21.04 -26.12 11.21
C PRO A 479 19.57 -25.98 11.64
N GLU A 480 18.70 -26.85 11.13
CA GLU A 480 17.25 -26.82 11.41
C GLU A 480 16.93 -26.93 12.91
N SER A 481 17.69 -27.72 13.66
CA SER A 481 17.54 -27.88 15.12
C SER A 481 17.78 -26.59 15.92
N ALA A 482 18.46 -25.61 15.34
CA ALA A 482 18.71 -24.31 15.95
C ALA A 482 17.67 -23.25 15.54
N ARG A 483 16.75 -23.57 14.63
CA ARG A 483 15.75 -22.63 14.13
C ARG A 483 14.55 -22.53 15.05
N ILE A 484 14.22 -21.31 15.45
CA ILE A 484 12.99 -21.02 16.18
C ILE A 484 11.85 -20.99 15.14
N SER A 485 11.01 -22.01 15.15
CA SER A 485 9.77 -22.07 14.34
C SER A 485 8.56 -21.54 15.12
N SER A 486 7.46 -21.23 14.44
CA SER A 486 6.24 -20.76 15.12
C SER A 486 5.44 -21.90 15.76
N THR A 487 5.70 -23.16 15.42
CA THR A 487 5.16 -24.33 16.13
C THR A 487 6.09 -24.80 17.24
N GLY A 488 5.79 -24.35 18.46
CA GLY A 488 6.05 -25.16 19.65
C GLY A 488 7.46 -25.10 20.22
N GLN A 489 7.89 -23.92 20.66
CA GLN A 489 8.34 -23.82 22.04
C GLN A 489 7.51 -22.75 22.75
N TYR A 490 6.99 -23.10 23.92
CA TYR A 490 6.50 -22.09 24.87
C TYR A 490 7.67 -21.15 25.16
N LEU A 491 7.39 -19.84 25.22
CA LEU A 491 8.22 -18.94 26.01
C LEU A 491 8.08 -19.39 27.46
N GLY A 492 9.01 -20.25 27.90
CA GLY A 492 9.23 -20.50 29.31
C GLY A 492 9.66 -19.19 29.96
N ASP A 493 8.98 -18.84 31.05
CA ASP A 493 9.44 -17.84 32.02
C ASP A 493 10.95 -18.00 32.26
N PRO A 494 11.79 -16.93 32.18
CA PRO A 494 13.26 -17.02 32.24
C PRO A 494 13.88 -17.65 33.49
N GLY A 495 13.08 -18.20 34.42
CA GLY A 495 13.52 -18.91 35.63
C GLY A 495 12.95 -20.32 35.85
N ALA A 496 12.10 -20.87 34.97
CA ALA A 496 11.35 -22.10 35.25
C ALA A 496 11.82 -23.33 34.44
N VAL A 497 12.79 -24.08 34.97
CA VAL A 497 13.08 -25.46 34.52
C VAL A 497 12.15 -26.43 35.25
N GLY A 498 11.24 -27.08 34.52
CA GLY A 498 10.30 -28.07 35.06
C GLY A 498 10.02 -29.20 34.08
N GLU A 499 10.03 -30.44 34.58
CA GLU A 499 9.93 -31.67 33.77
C GLU A 499 8.48 -32.11 33.47
N GLY A 500 8.27 -32.75 32.30
CA GLY A 500 7.08 -33.54 31.96
C GLY A 500 5.93 -32.75 31.30
N ASN A 501 5.23 -33.27 30.28
CA ASN A 501 4.87 -34.67 30.05
C ASN A 501 4.39 -34.92 28.59
N ASP A 502 4.47 -36.17 28.12
CA ASP A 502 4.21 -36.55 26.72
C ASP A 502 2.74 -36.45 26.27
N LYS A 503 2.42 -35.51 25.36
CA LYS A 503 1.39 -35.66 24.29
C LYS A 503 1.72 -34.80 23.06
N GLN A 504 2.60 -35.31 22.20
CA GLN A 504 3.04 -34.62 20.99
C GLN A 504 2.00 -34.76 19.86
N GLN A 505 0.99 -33.89 19.87
CA GLN A 505 -0.01 -33.80 18.80
C GLN A 505 0.58 -33.02 17.62
N TYR A 506 0.83 -33.69 16.50
CA TYR A 506 1.44 -33.09 15.29
C TYR A 506 0.53 -31.99 14.72
N ARG A 507 0.89 -30.73 15.04
CA ARG A 507 0.18 -29.53 14.59
C ARG A 507 0.83 -29.07 13.29
N VAL A 508 0.10 -29.14 12.17
CA VAL A 508 0.60 -28.66 10.88
C VAL A 508 0.77 -27.14 10.94
N SER A 509 2.02 -26.68 11.03
CA SER A 509 2.35 -25.27 10.87
C SER A 509 2.41 -24.96 9.38
N TRP A 510 1.46 -24.17 8.88
CA TRP A 510 1.67 -23.48 7.61
C TRP A 510 2.69 -22.38 7.82
N ASN A 511 3.67 -22.26 6.93
CA ASN A 511 4.82 -21.36 7.11
C ASN A 511 4.46 -19.90 6.80
N THR A 512 3.43 -19.41 7.50
CA THR A 512 2.81 -18.11 7.30
C THR A 512 3.60 -17.06 8.08
N SER A 513 4.31 -16.22 7.34
CA SER A 513 5.07 -15.07 7.85
C SER A 513 4.27 -14.16 8.80
N VAL A 514 2.95 -14.12 8.63
CA VAL A 514 1.99 -13.31 9.41
C VAL A 514 1.94 -13.68 10.90
N GLU A 515 2.24 -14.93 11.30
CA GLU A 515 2.33 -15.26 12.74
C GLU A 515 3.42 -14.47 13.48
N TRP A 516 4.48 -14.07 12.78
CA TRP A 516 5.67 -13.50 13.42
C TRP A 516 5.48 -12.07 13.91
N TYR A 517 4.71 -11.23 13.21
CA TYR A 517 4.52 -9.85 13.67
C TYR A 517 3.54 -9.78 14.85
N SER A 518 2.42 -10.50 14.78
CA SER A 518 1.48 -10.61 15.92
C SER A 518 2.16 -11.14 17.17
N ARG A 519 3.06 -12.14 17.05
CA ARG A 519 3.84 -12.66 18.17
C ARG A 519 4.97 -11.73 18.62
N ALA A 520 5.65 -11.03 17.72
CA ALA A 520 6.63 -10.01 18.10
C ALA A 520 5.97 -8.86 18.87
N VAL A 521 4.79 -8.40 18.46
CA VAL A 521 4.01 -7.37 19.18
C VAL A 521 3.53 -7.86 20.55
N LEU A 522 3.14 -9.13 20.67
CA LEU A 522 2.80 -9.72 21.98
C LEU A 522 4.04 -9.81 22.88
N PHE A 523 5.17 -10.32 22.38
CA PHE A 523 6.42 -10.38 23.11
C PHE A 523 6.92 -9.01 23.57
N MET A 524 6.76 -7.96 22.77
CA MET A 524 7.13 -6.60 23.17
C MET A 524 6.22 -6.05 24.28
N LYS A 525 4.93 -6.39 24.28
CA LYS A 525 4.03 -6.05 25.41
C LYS A 525 4.36 -6.81 26.69
N GLU A 526 4.88 -8.03 26.56
CA GLU A 526 5.38 -8.81 27.69
C GLU A 526 6.72 -8.23 28.19
N ALA A 527 7.63 -7.87 27.29
CA ALA A 527 8.91 -7.24 27.62
C ALA A 527 8.78 -5.84 28.25
N ASP A 528 7.80 -5.04 27.85
CA ASP A 528 7.44 -3.76 28.49
C ASP A 528 6.78 -3.94 29.88
N SER A 529 6.53 -5.18 30.33
CA SER A 529 5.93 -5.52 31.63
C SER A 529 6.90 -6.15 32.64
N PHE A 530 8.19 -6.28 32.28
CA PHE A 530 9.31 -6.67 33.13
C PHE A 530 10.24 -5.49 33.43
#